data_AF-A0A7C2TXD9-F1
#
_entry.id   AF-A0A7C2TXD9-F1
#
_cell.length_a   1.000
_cell.length_b   1.000
_cell.length_c   1.000
_cell.angle_alpha   90.00
_cell.angle_beta   90.00
_cell.angle_gamma   90.00
#
_symmetry.space_group_name_H-M   'P 1'
#
loop_
_entity.id
_entity.type
_entity.pdbx_description
1 polymer ?
#
loop_
_entity_poly.entity_id
_entity_poly.type
_entity_poly.pdbx_seq_one_letter_code
_entity_poly.pdbx_strand_id
1 'polypeptide(L)' 'MSILLLLFFRASITEAQIIGVSPRQNALRVPSTTSISVTFNQAMNAATINGTTFWVWGMQSGLHRGA' A
#
# COMPACT_ATOMS: atom_id res chain seq x y z
N MET A 1 -4.19 40.58 26.48
CA MET A 1 -4.28 39.28 27.18
C MET A 1 -5.25 38.40 26.42
N SER A 2 -4.97 37.09 26.38
CA SER A 2 -5.71 36.00 25.73
C SER A 2 -5.45 35.77 24.24
N ILE A 3 -4.37 35.01 24.04
CA ILE A 3 -4.26 33.88 23.11
C ILE A 3 -5.61 33.17 22.96
N LEU A 4 -6.23 33.29 21.79
CA LEU A 4 -7.20 32.31 21.33
C LEU A 4 -6.41 31.22 20.60
N LEU A 5 -6.04 30.21 21.39
CA LEU A 5 -5.54 28.92 20.96
C LEU A 5 -6.61 28.25 20.09
N LEU A 6 -6.73 28.65 18.83
CA LEU A 6 -7.31 27.80 17.81
C LEU A 6 -6.33 26.65 17.63
N LEU A 7 -6.68 25.53 18.25
CA LEU A 7 -6.12 24.21 18.00
C LEU A 7 -6.16 23.94 16.50
N PHE A 8 -5.16 24.43 15.78
CA PHE A 8 -4.67 23.74 14.60
C PHE A 8 -4.17 22.41 15.15
N PHE A 9 -5.05 21.40 15.16
CA PHE A 9 -4.63 20.02 15.08
C PHE A 9 -3.62 20.00 13.93
N ARG A 10 -2.34 20.04 14.28
CA ARG A 10 -1.30 19.82 13.28
C ARG A 10 -1.63 18.45 12.73
N ALA A 11 -1.80 18.34 11.42
CA ALA A 11 -1.89 17.05 10.78
C ALA A 11 -0.81 16.18 11.41
N SER A 12 -1.22 15.05 12.01
CA SER A 12 -0.25 14.12 12.55
C SER A 12 0.58 13.67 11.36
N ILE A 13 1.83 14.13 11.26
CA ILE A 13 2.75 13.72 10.19
C ILE A 13 3.31 12.35 10.56
N THR A 14 2.44 11.43 10.96
CA THR A 14 2.82 10.02 11.02
C THR A 14 3.11 9.62 9.59
N GLU A 15 4.32 9.13 9.34
CA GLU A 15 4.70 8.69 8.01
C GLU A 15 3.75 7.57 7.57
N ALA A 16 3.39 7.57 6.29
CA ALA A 16 2.62 6.48 5.73
C ALA A 16 3.45 5.20 5.81
N GLN A 17 2.99 4.25 6.61
CA GLN A 17 3.62 2.94 6.75
C GLN A 17 2.72 1.87 6.16
N ILE A 18 3.34 0.88 5.53
CA ILE A 18 2.67 -0.31 5.04
C ILE A 18 2.43 -1.23 6.25
N ILE A 19 1.16 -1.54 6.52
CA ILE A 19 0.76 -2.45 7.59
C ILE A 19 0.19 -3.78 7.06
N GLY A 20 -0.02 -3.88 5.74
CA GLY A 20 -0.47 -5.11 5.11
C GLY A 20 -0.16 -5.13 3.63
N VAL A 21 0.17 -6.33 3.11
CA VAL A 21 0.36 -6.60 1.69
C VAL A 21 -0.29 -7.94 1.38
N SER A 22 -1.08 -7.98 0.31
CA SER A 22 -1.65 -9.21 -0.24
C SER A 22 -1.45 -9.23 -1.76
N PRO A 23 -1.00 -10.35 -2.34
CA PRO A 23 -0.47 -11.54 -1.67
C PRO A 23 0.76 -11.22 -0.81
N ARG A 24 1.01 -12.04 0.22
CA ARG A 24 2.23 -11.88 1.03
C ARG A 24 3.47 -12.09 0.16
N GLN A 25 4.57 -11.44 0.52
CA GLN A 25 5.84 -11.65 -0.15
C GLN A 25 6.22 -13.14 -0.14
N ASN A 26 6.67 -13.65 -1.29
CA ASN A 26 6.99 -15.07 -1.52
C ASN A 26 5.81 -16.04 -1.32
N ALA A 27 4.56 -15.58 -1.38
CA ALA A 27 3.41 -16.48 -1.35
C ALA A 27 3.44 -17.45 -2.55
N LEU A 28 3.36 -18.75 -2.25
CA LEU A 28 3.34 -19.80 -3.27
C LEU A 28 1.89 -20.14 -3.66
N ARG A 29 1.71 -20.62 -4.89
CA ARG A 29 0.41 -21.12 -5.41
C ARG A 29 -0.72 -20.09 -5.31
N VAL A 30 -0.41 -18.80 -5.38
CA VAL A 30 -1.41 -17.74 -5.43
C VAL A 30 -2.14 -17.82 -6.78
N PRO A 31 -3.49 -17.90 -6.79
CA PRO A 31 -4.26 -17.84 -8.03
C PRO A 31 -3.98 -16.56 -8.82
N SER A 32 -3.91 -16.66 -10.15
CA SER A 32 -3.72 -15.49 -11.02
C SER A 32 -4.88 -14.48 -10.97
N THR A 33 -6.03 -14.88 -10.43
CA THR A 33 -7.21 -14.03 -10.21
C THR A 33 -7.15 -13.24 -8.90
N THR A 34 -6.12 -13.43 -8.06
CA THR A 34 -6.01 -12.74 -6.78
C THR A 34 -5.68 -11.26 -6.98
N SER A 35 -6.50 -10.39 -6.39
CA SER A 35 -6.24 -8.96 -6.35
C SER A 35 -5.00 -8.63 -5.51
N ILE A 36 -4.18 -7.71 -6.02
CA ILE A 36 -3.02 -7.17 -5.31
C ILE A 36 -3.50 -5.95 -4.49
N SER A 37 -3.22 -5.95 -3.18
CA SER A 37 -3.61 -4.89 -2.27
C SER A 37 -2.51 -4.55 -1.27
N VAL A 38 -2.46 -3.28 -0.88
CA VAL A 38 -1.58 -2.73 0.15
C VAL A 38 -2.43 -1.91 1.11
N THR A 39 -2.23 -2.13 2.41
CA THR A 39 -2.93 -1.41 3.48
C THR A 39 -1.94 -0.49 4.17
N PHE A 40 -2.30 0.79 4.28
CA PHE A 40 -1.52 1.79 5.00
C PHE A 40 -2.07 2.01 6.41
N ASN A 41 -1.23 2.49 7.33
CA ASN A 41 -1.62 2.88 8.69
C ASN A 41 -2.57 4.09 8.75
N GLN A 42 -2.78 4.76 7.62
CA GLN A 42 -3.64 5.94 7.51
C GLN A 42 -4.27 6.05 6.11
N ALA A 43 -5.29 6.89 5.99
CA ALA A 43 -5.89 7.20 4.70
C ALA A 43 -4.90 7.95 3.79
N MET A 44 -4.77 7.48 2.56
CA MET A 44 -3.93 8.09 1.53
C MET A 44 -4.78 8.90 0.54
N ASN A 45 -4.21 9.95 -0.04
CA ASN A 45 -4.84 10.63 -1.16
C ASN A 45 -4.76 9.75 -2.42
N ALA A 46 -5.90 9.28 -2.91
CA ALA A 46 -5.98 8.39 -4.07
C ALA A 46 -5.30 8.96 -5.33
N ALA A 47 -5.30 10.29 -5.53
CA ALA A 47 -4.64 10.91 -6.68
C ALA A 47 -3.11 10.73 -6.68
N THR A 48 -2.52 10.49 -5.50
CA THR A 48 -1.08 10.26 -5.35
C THR A 48 -0.68 8.80 -5.61
N ILE A 49 -1.64 7.88 -5.72
CA ILE A 49 -1.41 6.45 -5.98
C ILE A 49 -1.74 6.20 -7.45
N ASN A 50 -0.70 6.22 -8.29
CA ASN A 50 -0.83 6.05 -9.72
C ASN A 50 0.38 5.28 -10.29
N GLY A 51 0.40 5.02 -11.60
CA GLY A 51 1.44 4.20 -12.23
C GLY A 51 2.87 4.75 -12.15
N THR A 52 3.06 6.01 -11.71
CA THR A 52 4.40 6.58 -11.48
C THR A 52 4.89 6.39 -10.04
N THR A 53 3.98 6.26 -9.07
CA THR A 53 4.28 6.18 -7.63
C THR A 53 4.04 4.80 -7.03
N PHE A 54 3.20 3.98 -7.67
CA PHE A 54 2.86 2.63 -7.22
C PHE A 54 3.09 1.63 -8.33
N TRP A 55 4.12 0.80 -8.16
CA TRP A 55 4.55 -0.15 -9.17
C TRP A 55 4.25 -1.57 -8.73
N VAL A 56 3.69 -2.36 -9.64
CA VAL A 56 3.43 -3.78 -9.43
C VAL A 56 4.31 -4.57 -10.38
N TRP A 57 5.16 -5.40 -9.80
CA TRP A 57 6.02 -6.33 -10.56
C TRP A 57 5.64 -7.75 -10.16
N GLY A 58 5.49 -8.61 -11.16
CA GLY A 58 5.18 -10.03 -10.95
C GLY A 58 6.05 -10.89 -11.83
N MET A 59 6.69 -11.90 -11.23
CA MET A 59 7.24 -13.05 -11.94
C MET A 59 6.49 -14.27 -11.42
N GLN A 60 5.92 -15.07 -12.32
CA GLN A 60 5.47 -16.40 -11.93
C GLN A 60 6.70 -17.28 -11.75
N SER A 61 7.01 -17.64 -10.51
CA SER A 61 7.90 -18.75 -10.23
C SER A 61 7.06 -20.00 -9.96
N GLY A 62 7.36 -21.10 -10.65
CA GLY A 62 6.62 -22.36 -10.54
C GLY A 62 6.82 -23.27 -11.74
N LEU A 63 6.46 -24.54 -11.61
CA LEU A 63 6.52 -25.51 -12.70
C LEU A 63 5.59 -25.08 -13.83
N HIS A 64 6.15 -24.53 -14.92
CA HIS A 64 5.43 -24.38 -16.17
C HIS A 64 5.22 -25.79 -16.73
N ARG A 65 4.01 -26.34 -16.61
CA ARG A 65 3.70 -27.64 -17.22
C ARG A 65 3.68 -27.45 -18.74
N GLY A 66 4.82 -27.64 -19.40
CA GLY A 66 4.91 -27.55 -20.85
C GLY A 66 6.22 -27.00 -21.43
N ALA A 67 7.37 -27.22 -20.77
CA ALA A 67 8.68 -27.11 -21.40
C ALA A 67 9.39 -28.47 -21.31
#